data_AF-K2AZY0-F1
#
_entry.id   AF-K2AZY0-F1
#
_cell.length_a   1.000
_cell.length_b   1.000
_cell.length_c   1.000
_cell.angle_alpha   90.00
_cell.angle_beta   90.00
_cell.angle_gamma   90.00
#
_symmetry.space_group_name_H-M   'P 1'
#
loop_
_entity.id
_entity.type
_entity.pdbx_description
1 polymer ?
#
loop_
_entity_poly.entity_id
_entity_poly.type
_entity_poly.pdbx_seq_one_letter_code
_entity_poly.pdbx_strand_id
1 'polypeptide(L)'
;MDLILSQLDLSQLKAGWDDQLGHQLEVLPPAESFYNDLRPALSWWIDEHSAEPVLATISQKEGEILLPRVHFPELAIMQAKRIGIGQDTNITFSRYIDQIRYAARNRLCIEVGYHGARRLVQPYSLRQPRTGNQLLYVYELTRGAARTNQIKAYKTNEIVSAEVKQQSFSPRYVIEL
;
A
#
# COMPACT_ATOMS: atom_id res chain seq x y z
N MET A 1 -22.22 -17.39 10.69
CA MET A 1 -20.87 -16.80 10.69
C MET A 1 -19.98 -17.37 11.80
N ASP A 2 -20.38 -17.26 13.08
CA ASP A 2 -19.51 -17.67 14.20
C ASP A 2 -19.13 -19.15 14.18
N LEU A 3 -20.00 -20.02 13.66
CA LEU A 3 -19.69 -21.44 13.45
C LEU A 3 -18.52 -21.68 12.48
N ILE A 4 -18.35 -20.85 11.44
CA ILE A 4 -17.25 -21.00 10.48
C ILE A 4 -15.95 -20.52 11.11
N LEU A 5 -15.98 -19.37 11.77
CA LEU A 5 -14.80 -18.80 12.42
C LEU A 5 -14.34 -19.65 13.62
N SER A 6 -15.26 -20.34 14.31
CA SER A 6 -14.90 -21.24 15.42
C SER A 6 -14.19 -22.52 14.97
N GLN A 7 -14.22 -22.87 13.68
CA GLN A 7 -13.47 -24.01 13.14
C GLN A 7 -12.04 -23.65 12.73
N LEU A 8 -11.68 -22.36 12.72
CA LEU A 8 -10.33 -21.91 12.39
C LEU A 8 -9.45 -21.91 13.63
N ASP A 9 -8.44 -22.78 13.65
CA ASP A 9 -7.37 -22.73 14.65
C ASP A 9 -6.32 -21.69 14.23
N LEU A 10 -6.31 -20.54 14.91
CA LEU A 10 -5.36 -19.46 14.64
C LEU A 10 -3.91 -19.88 14.87
N SER A 11 -3.66 -20.80 15.81
CA SER A 11 -2.33 -21.34 16.11
C SER A 11 -1.81 -22.15 14.93
N GLN A 12 -2.66 -23.03 14.40
CA GLN A 12 -2.35 -23.82 13.20
C GLN A 12 -2.18 -22.93 11.96
N LEU A 13 -3.05 -21.93 11.79
CA LEU A 13 -2.95 -20.95 10.71
C LEU A 13 -1.60 -20.22 10.76
N LYS A 14 -1.19 -19.72 11.92
CA LYS A 14 0.10 -19.03 12.09
C LYS A 14 1.29 -19.91 11.74
N ALA A 15 1.30 -21.15 12.20
CA ALA A 15 2.38 -22.09 11.93
C ALA A 15 2.51 -22.37 10.43
N GLY A 16 1.39 -22.65 9.75
CA GLY A 16 1.39 -22.85 8.30
C GLY A 16 1.72 -21.58 7.51
N TRP A 17 1.29 -20.41 7.99
CA TRP A 17 1.53 -19.13 7.34
C TRP A 17 3.02 -18.81 7.26
N ASP A 18 3.76 -19.00 8.35
CA ASP A 18 5.21 -18.76 8.38
C ASP A 18 5.97 -19.77 7.51
N ASP A 19 5.70 -21.06 7.70
CA ASP A 19 6.37 -22.16 6.98
C ASP A 19 6.18 -22.06 5.45
N GLN A 20 4.96 -21.73 5.01
CA GLN A 20 4.62 -21.73 3.58
C GLN A 20 4.97 -20.42 2.88
N LEU A 21 4.83 -19.27 3.54
CA LEU A 21 4.91 -17.96 2.90
C LEU A 21 6.15 -17.15 3.31
N GLY A 22 6.82 -17.49 4.42
CA GLY A 22 7.98 -16.73 4.91
C GLY A 22 9.14 -16.67 3.92
N HIS A 23 9.30 -17.69 3.09
CA HIS A 23 10.32 -17.72 2.04
C HIS A 23 9.87 -17.11 0.71
N GLN A 24 8.57 -16.85 0.53
CA GLN A 24 8.00 -16.35 -0.72
C GLN A 24 7.82 -14.83 -0.72
N LEU A 25 7.65 -14.23 0.46
CA LEU A 25 7.31 -12.83 0.64
C LEU A 25 8.50 -12.05 1.22
N GLU A 26 8.76 -10.83 0.70
CA GLU A 26 9.81 -9.95 1.23
C GLU A 26 9.60 -9.63 2.72
N VAL A 27 8.35 -9.30 3.08
CA VAL A 27 7.93 -9.09 4.46
C VAL A 27 6.58 -9.77 4.67
N LEU A 28 6.59 -10.88 5.40
CA LEU A 28 5.39 -11.64 5.71
C LEU A 28 4.43 -10.81 6.59
N PRO A 29 3.18 -10.56 6.15
CA PRO A 29 2.19 -9.92 7.01
C PRO A 29 1.80 -10.84 8.18
N PRO A 30 1.47 -10.28 9.36
CA PRO A 30 0.97 -11.07 10.48
C PRO A 30 -0.30 -11.83 10.09
N ALA A 31 -0.35 -13.13 10.40
CA ALA A 31 -1.51 -13.98 10.10
C ALA A 31 -2.80 -13.45 10.76
N GLU A 32 -2.68 -12.83 11.93
CA GLU A 32 -3.80 -12.19 12.63
C GLU A 32 -4.44 -11.06 11.82
N SER A 33 -3.64 -10.34 11.01
CA SER A 33 -4.18 -9.28 10.16
C SER A 33 -5.17 -9.87 9.16
N PHE A 34 -4.79 -10.97 8.51
CA PHE A 34 -5.66 -11.67 7.56
C PHE A 34 -6.86 -12.29 8.28
N TYR A 35 -6.64 -12.94 9.42
CA TYR A 35 -7.71 -13.53 10.22
C TYR A 35 -8.77 -12.51 10.65
N ASN A 36 -8.34 -11.32 11.08
CA ASN A 36 -9.26 -10.24 11.46
C ASN A 36 -10.06 -9.70 10.27
N ASP A 37 -9.50 -9.76 9.06
CA ASP A 37 -10.16 -9.34 7.82
C ASP A 37 -11.16 -10.39 7.30
N LEU A 38 -11.04 -11.67 7.69
CA LEU A 38 -11.96 -12.73 7.27
C LEU A 38 -13.40 -12.45 7.69
N ARG A 39 -13.61 -11.93 8.91
CA ARG A 39 -14.95 -11.63 9.40
C ARG A 39 -15.65 -10.61 8.48
N PRO A 40 -15.18 -9.36 8.33
CA PRO A 40 -15.86 -8.40 7.45
C PRO A 40 -15.95 -8.89 5.99
N ALA A 41 -14.95 -9.63 5.49
CA ALA A 41 -14.98 -10.19 4.14
C ALA A 41 -16.02 -11.31 3.93
N LEU A 42 -16.33 -12.09 4.96
CA LEU A 42 -17.35 -13.14 4.88
C LEU A 42 -18.74 -12.61 5.25
N SER A 43 -18.83 -11.56 6.07
CA SER A 43 -20.12 -10.98 6.50
C SER A 43 -20.99 -10.59 5.31
N TRP A 44 -20.45 -9.82 4.35
CA TRP A 44 -21.23 -9.38 3.18
C TRP A 44 -21.59 -10.54 2.24
N TRP A 45 -20.84 -11.64 2.27
CA TRP A 45 -21.11 -12.80 1.42
C TRP A 45 -22.20 -13.71 2.00
N ILE A 46 -22.29 -13.80 3.32
CA ILE A 46 -23.18 -14.74 4.02
C ILE A 46 -24.45 -14.05 4.53
N ASP A 47 -24.36 -12.77 4.88
CA ASP A 47 -25.48 -11.99 5.40
C ASP A 47 -25.99 -11.01 4.35
N GLU A 48 -27.21 -11.25 3.86
CA GLU A 48 -27.89 -10.43 2.86
C GLU A 48 -28.04 -8.96 3.30
N HIS A 49 -28.02 -8.68 4.61
CA HIS A 49 -28.15 -7.33 5.16
C HIS A 49 -26.80 -6.65 5.47
N SER A 50 -25.68 -7.34 5.27
CA SER A 50 -24.35 -6.78 5.51
C SER A 50 -23.84 -6.06 4.26
N ALA A 51 -23.85 -4.73 4.29
CA ALA A 51 -23.22 -3.92 3.24
C ALA A 51 -21.69 -4.08 3.27
N GLU A 52 -21.06 -4.13 2.09
CA GLU A 52 -19.61 -4.05 1.96
C GLU A 52 -19.10 -2.75 2.60
N PRO A 53 -18.02 -2.79 3.41
CA PRO A 53 -17.45 -1.56 3.96
C PRO A 53 -16.88 -0.70 2.82
N VAL A 54 -17.62 0.32 2.41
CA VAL A 54 -17.16 1.28 1.39
C VAL A 54 -16.19 2.26 2.02
N LEU A 55 -14.90 2.12 1.70
CA LEU A 55 -13.87 3.07 2.09
C LEU A 55 -13.93 4.31 1.19
N ALA A 56 -13.67 5.48 1.78
CA ALA A 56 -13.54 6.71 1.01
C ALA A 56 -12.20 6.75 0.26
N THR A 57 -12.19 7.32 -0.94
CA THR A 57 -10.93 7.70 -1.61
C THR A 57 -10.36 8.94 -0.94
N ILE A 58 -9.02 9.05 -0.85
CA ILE A 58 -8.38 10.29 -0.38
C ILE A 58 -8.81 11.44 -1.30
N SER A 59 -9.16 12.62 -0.77
CA SER A 59 -9.61 13.74 -1.60
C SER A 59 -8.55 14.14 -2.64
N GLN A 60 -8.96 14.24 -3.90
CA GLN A 60 -8.13 14.69 -5.02
C GLN A 60 -8.04 16.20 -5.04
N LYS A 61 -6.83 16.76 -5.18
CA LYS A 61 -6.69 18.19 -5.42
C LYS A 61 -6.97 18.50 -6.88
N GLU A 62 -7.50 19.68 -7.15
CA GLU A 62 -7.85 20.11 -8.50
C GLU A 62 -6.63 20.03 -9.44
N GLY A 63 -6.80 19.36 -10.58
CA GLY A 63 -5.74 19.16 -11.58
C GLY A 63 -4.72 18.05 -11.27
N GLU A 64 -4.90 17.28 -10.19
CA GLU A 64 -4.20 16.00 -10.03
C GLU A 64 -4.87 14.91 -10.86
N ILE A 65 -4.10 13.94 -11.35
CA ILE A 65 -4.60 12.73 -11.99
C ILE A 65 -4.19 11.54 -11.13
N LEU A 66 -5.13 10.63 -10.84
CA LEU A 66 -4.83 9.36 -10.18
C LEU A 66 -4.01 8.47 -11.13
N LEU A 67 -2.86 7.98 -10.68
CA LEU A 67 -2.10 7.00 -11.44
C LEU A 67 -2.74 5.61 -11.22
N PRO A 68 -3.02 4.86 -12.31
CA PRO A 68 -3.73 3.60 -12.20
C PRO A 68 -2.90 2.56 -11.43
N ARG A 69 -3.62 1.65 -10.78
CA ARG A 69 -3.05 0.46 -10.13
C ARG A 69 -2.36 -0.41 -11.18
N VAL A 70 -1.10 -0.78 -10.92
CA VAL A 70 -0.30 -1.59 -11.85
C VAL A 70 -0.13 -3.00 -11.28
N HIS A 71 -0.96 -3.96 -11.69
CA HIS A 71 -0.94 -5.32 -11.15
C HIS A 71 0.40 -6.03 -11.37
N PHE A 72 0.93 -5.91 -12.59
CA PHE A 72 2.23 -6.43 -12.99
C PHE A 72 3.06 -5.23 -13.45
N PRO A 73 4.00 -4.72 -12.63
CA PRO A 73 4.91 -3.71 -13.14
C PRO A 73 5.64 -4.34 -14.31
N GLU A 74 5.52 -3.74 -15.50
CA GLU A 74 6.46 -4.05 -16.57
C GLU A 74 7.85 -3.85 -15.96
N LEU A 75 8.64 -4.92 -15.90
CA LEU A 75 10.06 -4.82 -15.66
C LEU A 75 10.55 -3.91 -16.77
N ALA A 76 10.73 -2.63 -16.45
CA ALA A 76 11.40 -1.70 -17.31
C ALA A 76 12.85 -2.21 -17.38
N ILE A 77 13.08 -3.19 -18.26
CA ILE A 77 14.40 -3.49 -18.77
C ILE A 77 14.93 -2.12 -19.16
N MET A 78 15.96 -1.65 -18.47
CA MET A 78 16.65 -0.40 -18.74
C MET A 78 17.21 -0.46 -20.16
N GLN A 79 16.36 -0.24 -21.16
CA GLN A 79 16.74 0.16 -22.48
C GLN A 79 16.09 1.52 -22.67
N ALA A 80 16.86 2.53 -22.32
CA ALA A 80 16.72 3.85 -22.89
C ALA A 80 16.80 3.74 -24.43
N LYS A 81 15.70 3.35 -25.08
CA LYS A 81 15.49 3.62 -26.49
C LYS A 81 14.82 4.99 -26.57
N ARG A 82 15.68 6.01 -26.66
CA ARG A 82 15.31 7.25 -27.34
C ARG A 82 14.90 6.89 -28.77
N ILE A 83 13.63 6.61 -29.00
CA ILE A 83 13.05 6.55 -30.35
C ILE A 83 11.65 7.14 -30.28
N GLY A 84 11.46 8.32 -30.88
CA GLY A 84 10.15 8.79 -31.32
C GLY A 84 9.68 10.10 -30.68
N ILE A 85 9.42 11.08 -31.52
CA ILE A 85 8.71 12.32 -31.19
C ILE A 85 7.25 11.94 -30.88
N GLY A 86 6.83 12.04 -29.62
CA GLY A 86 5.44 11.81 -29.23
C GLY A 86 5.29 11.45 -27.75
N GLN A 87 5.02 12.48 -26.93
CA GLN A 87 4.71 12.41 -25.50
C GLN A 87 5.68 11.56 -24.65
N ASP A 88 6.71 12.21 -24.12
CA ASP A 88 7.50 11.70 -23.00
C ASP A 88 6.60 11.50 -21.77
N THR A 89 5.90 10.37 -21.66
CA THR A 89 5.49 9.83 -20.37
C THR A 89 6.70 9.11 -19.77
N ASN A 90 7.80 9.84 -19.57
CA ASN A 90 8.87 9.41 -18.67
C ASN A 90 8.29 9.44 -17.26
N ILE A 91 7.46 8.44 -16.92
CA ILE A 91 7.10 8.18 -15.54
C ILE A 91 8.37 7.63 -14.91
N THR A 92 9.25 8.53 -14.48
CA THR A 92 10.42 8.18 -13.69
C THR A 92 9.91 7.75 -12.32
N PHE A 93 9.56 6.48 -12.22
CA PHE A 93 9.20 5.88 -10.96
C PHE A 93 10.41 5.91 -10.03
N SER A 94 10.19 6.26 -8.76
CA SER A 94 11.21 6.14 -7.73
C SER A 94 11.68 4.69 -7.63
N ARG A 95 12.97 4.47 -7.36
CA ARG A 95 13.53 3.12 -7.12
C ARG A 95 12.84 2.36 -5.98
N TYR A 96 12.02 3.05 -5.19
CA TYR A 96 11.28 2.52 -4.05
C TYR A 96 9.82 2.19 -4.35
N ILE A 97 9.36 2.41 -5.59
CA ILE A 97 7.93 2.31 -5.91
C ILE A 97 7.38 0.91 -5.68
N ASP A 98 8.18 -0.12 -5.98
CA ASP A 98 7.74 -1.51 -5.86
C ASP A 98 7.61 -1.91 -4.39
N GLN A 99 8.51 -1.45 -3.52
CA GLN A 99 8.37 -1.63 -2.07
C GLN A 99 7.14 -0.91 -1.51
N ILE A 100 6.85 0.31 -2.00
CA ILE A 100 5.65 1.07 -1.62
C ILE A 100 4.38 0.34 -2.06
N ARG A 101 4.35 -0.17 -3.30
CA ARG A 101 3.23 -0.95 -3.84
C ARG A 101 3.06 -2.27 -3.10
N TYR A 102 4.16 -2.96 -2.81
CA TYR A 102 4.17 -4.18 -2.02
C TYR A 102 3.56 -3.96 -0.63
N ALA A 103 4.01 -2.92 0.08
CA ALA A 103 3.48 -2.57 1.38
C ALA A 103 1.98 -2.25 1.32
N ALA A 104 1.54 -1.47 0.33
CA ALA A 104 0.14 -1.12 0.14
C ALA A 104 -0.74 -2.36 -0.09
N ARG A 105 -0.33 -3.25 -1.01
CA ARG A 105 -1.09 -4.47 -1.35
C ARG A 105 -1.22 -5.43 -0.19
N ASN A 106 -0.17 -5.54 0.61
CA ASN A 106 -0.13 -6.41 1.79
C ASN A 106 -0.63 -5.71 3.07
N ARG A 107 -1.16 -4.47 2.96
CA ARG A 107 -1.63 -3.66 4.09
C ARG A 107 -0.58 -3.51 5.20
N LEU A 108 0.68 -3.36 4.81
CA LEU A 108 1.81 -3.15 5.69
C LEU A 108 2.19 -1.67 5.77
N CYS A 109 2.56 -1.23 6.96
CA CYS A 109 3.18 0.07 7.14
C CYS A 109 4.56 0.07 6.50
N ILE A 110 4.96 1.23 5.97
CA ILE A 110 6.27 1.43 5.38
C ILE A 110 6.96 2.62 6.06
N GLU A 111 8.24 2.47 6.38
CA GLU A 111 9.05 3.56 6.89
C GLU A 111 9.79 4.23 5.72
N VAL A 112 9.49 5.50 5.47
CA VAL A 112 10.10 6.28 4.38
C VAL A 112 11.03 7.36 4.92
N GLY A 113 12.22 7.47 4.35
CA GLY A 113 13.12 8.61 4.54
C GLY A 113 12.76 9.71 3.57
N TYR A 114 12.40 10.88 4.08
CA TYR A 114 12.00 12.03 3.26
C TYR A 114 12.46 13.32 3.95
N HIS A 115 13.09 14.27 3.24
CA HIS A 115 13.58 15.55 3.80
C HIS A 115 14.24 15.42 5.21
N GLY A 116 15.19 14.50 5.35
CA GLY A 116 15.96 14.30 6.59
C GLY A 116 15.23 13.64 7.76
N ALA A 117 14.00 13.16 7.61
CA ALA A 117 13.26 12.45 8.66
C ALA A 117 12.73 11.09 8.18
N ARG A 118 12.76 10.10 9.08
CA ARG A 118 12.05 8.82 8.91
C ARG A 118 10.58 9.00 9.29
N ARG A 119 9.68 8.44 8.48
CA ARG A 119 8.24 8.53 8.66
C ARG A 119 7.62 7.16 8.50
N LEU A 120 6.89 6.71 9.52
CA LEU A 120 6.08 5.50 9.41
C LEU A 120 4.73 5.87 8.81
N VAL A 121 4.39 5.25 7.69
CA VAL A 121 3.20 5.64 6.91
C VAL A 121 2.43 4.45 6.37
N GLN A 122 1.15 4.66 6.12
CA GLN A 122 0.26 3.74 5.39
C GLN A 122 0.15 4.25 3.94
N PRO A 123 0.63 3.51 2.94
CA PRO A 123 0.59 3.94 1.54
C PRO A 123 -0.77 3.66 0.90
N TYR A 124 -1.34 4.65 0.20
CA TYR A 124 -2.69 4.54 -0.38
C TYR A 124 -2.74 4.72 -1.90
N SER A 125 -2.24 5.85 -2.43
CA SER A 125 -2.43 6.17 -3.85
C SER A 125 -1.26 6.94 -4.45
N LEU A 126 -1.06 6.81 -5.76
CA LEU A 126 -0.13 7.65 -6.52
C LEU A 126 -0.90 8.65 -7.37
N ARG A 127 -0.41 9.88 -7.42
CA ARG A 127 -1.03 10.96 -8.19
C ARG A 127 -0.01 11.75 -8.95
N GLN A 128 -0.44 12.36 -10.04
CA GLN A 128 0.38 13.25 -10.84
C GLN A 128 -0.35 14.59 -11.00
N PRO A 129 0.03 15.64 -10.26
CA PRO A 129 -0.33 17.02 -10.57
C PRO A 129 0.13 17.46 -11.95
N ARG A 130 -0.46 18.56 -12.46
CA ARG A 130 -0.03 19.24 -13.70
C ARG A 130 1.45 19.60 -13.76
N THR A 131 2.13 19.73 -12.62
CA THR A 131 3.58 20.00 -12.56
C THR A 131 4.43 18.81 -13.01
N GLY A 132 3.82 17.63 -13.23
CA GLY A 132 4.50 16.42 -13.71
C GLY A 132 5.17 15.60 -12.62
N ASN A 133 5.28 16.11 -11.39
CA ASN A 133 5.82 15.34 -10.26
C ASN A 133 4.86 14.22 -9.87
N GLN A 134 5.38 13.04 -9.54
CA GLN A 134 4.58 11.96 -8.96
C GLN A 134 4.53 12.10 -7.43
N LEU A 135 3.32 12.08 -6.88
CA LEU A 135 3.01 12.19 -5.46
C LEU A 135 2.52 10.87 -4.91
N LEU A 136 3.11 10.41 -3.82
CA LEU A 136 2.59 9.35 -2.98
C LEU A 136 1.73 9.95 -1.89
N TYR A 137 0.44 9.65 -1.91
CA TYR A 137 -0.49 9.96 -0.84
C TYR A 137 -0.48 8.84 0.20
N VAL A 138 -0.27 9.24 1.45
CA VAL A 138 -0.16 8.35 2.61
C VAL A 138 -0.94 8.89 3.80
N TYR A 139 -1.27 8.00 4.74
CA TYR A 139 -1.58 8.40 6.10
C TYR A 139 -0.31 8.28 6.95
N GLU A 140 0.23 9.42 7.38
CA GLU A 140 1.44 9.49 8.20
C GLU A 140 1.08 9.18 9.66
N LEU A 141 1.70 8.14 10.24
CA LEU A 141 1.56 7.79 11.65
C LEU A 141 2.56 8.56 12.51
N THR A 142 3.82 8.61 12.06
CA THR A 142 4.90 9.27 12.79
C THR A 142 5.84 10.04 11.86
N ARG A 143 6.50 11.05 12.44
CA ARG A 143 7.67 11.73 11.88
C ARG A 143 8.75 11.77 12.95
N GLY A 144 9.80 10.97 12.77
CA GLY A 144 10.75 10.68 13.86
C GLY A 144 9.99 10.09 15.06
N ALA A 145 10.21 10.65 16.25
CA ALA A 145 9.52 10.22 17.48
C ALA A 145 8.10 10.82 17.64
N ALA A 146 7.72 11.82 16.84
CA ALA A 146 6.44 12.50 16.99
C ALA A 146 5.32 11.76 16.25
N ARG A 147 4.16 11.57 16.90
CA ARG A 147 2.95 11.10 16.24
C ARG A 147 2.29 12.24 15.47
N THR A 148 1.84 11.98 14.25
CA THR A 148 1.25 13.02 13.39
C THR A 148 -0.17 12.69 12.96
N ASN A 149 -0.45 11.44 12.56
CA ASN A 149 -1.80 10.92 12.28
C ASN A 149 -2.60 11.76 11.27
N GLN A 150 -2.04 11.99 10.09
CA GLN A 150 -2.64 12.87 9.07
C GLN A 150 -2.33 12.41 7.65
N ILE A 151 -3.18 12.79 6.69
CA ILE A 151 -2.88 12.57 5.27
C ILE A 151 -1.73 13.49 4.84
N LYS A 152 -0.76 12.94 4.12
CA LYS A 152 0.33 13.68 3.49
C LYS A 152 0.55 13.20 2.06
N ALA A 153 1.14 14.07 1.27
CA ALA A 153 1.63 13.76 -0.07
C ALA A 153 3.14 13.96 -0.10
N TYR A 154 3.90 12.94 -0.52
CA TYR A 154 5.35 13.01 -0.71
C TYR A 154 5.68 12.88 -2.18
N LYS A 155 6.58 13.71 -2.69
CA LYS A 155 7.09 13.48 -4.04
C LYS A 155 7.95 12.22 -4.05
N THR A 156 7.66 11.29 -4.94
CA THR A 156 8.31 9.97 -4.97
C THR A 156 9.81 10.07 -5.27
N ASN A 157 10.23 11.04 -6.07
CA ASN A 157 11.63 11.30 -6.42
C ASN A 157 12.47 11.90 -5.27
N GLU A 158 11.83 12.43 -4.23
CA GLU A 158 12.49 12.98 -3.03
C GLU A 158 12.54 11.95 -1.87
N ILE A 159 12.01 10.74 -2.07
CA ILE A 159 12.12 9.63 -1.12
C ILE A 159 13.53 9.04 -1.23
N VAL A 160 14.26 9.04 -0.12
CA VAL A 160 15.68 8.61 -0.06
C VAL A 160 15.87 7.22 0.55
N SER A 161 14.83 6.68 1.20
CA SER A 161 14.78 5.31 1.70
C SER A 161 13.33 4.86 1.85
N ALA A 162 13.08 3.57 1.68
CA ALA A 162 11.81 2.92 1.96
C ALA A 162 12.10 1.54 2.56
N GLU A 163 11.39 1.19 3.63
CA GLU A 163 11.56 -0.08 4.33
C GLU A 163 10.20 -0.58 4.80
N VAL A 164 9.77 -1.72 4.28
CA VAL A 164 8.49 -2.33 4.64
C VAL A 164 8.60 -2.91 6.05
N LYS A 165 7.60 -2.66 6.89
CA LYS A 165 7.55 -3.16 8.27
C LYS A 165 6.50 -4.24 8.38
N GLN A 166 6.71 -5.21 9.28
CA GLN A 166 5.71 -6.25 9.59
C GLN A 166 4.46 -5.71 10.32
N GLN A 167 4.41 -4.41 10.60
CA GLN A 167 3.25 -3.77 11.19
C GLN A 167 2.15 -3.60 10.14
N SER A 168 1.09 -4.41 10.22
CA SER A 168 -0.07 -4.23 9.34
C SER A 168 -0.99 -3.08 9.79
N PHE A 169 -1.90 -2.68 8.91
CA PHE A 169 -2.93 -1.69 9.20
C PHE A 169 -4.27 -2.06 8.57
N SER A 170 -5.37 -1.70 9.24
CA SER A 170 -6.70 -1.67 8.63
C SER A 170 -6.84 -0.39 7.80
N PRO A 171 -7.14 -0.49 6.50
CA PRO A 171 -7.19 0.68 5.62
C PRO A 171 -8.28 1.67 6.05
N ARG A 172 -7.91 2.95 6.12
CA ARG A 172 -8.84 4.07 6.37
C ARG A 172 -9.42 4.63 5.09
N TYR A 173 -8.71 4.45 3.99
CA TYR A 173 -9.06 4.89 2.65
C TYR A 173 -8.88 3.74 1.65
N VAL A 174 -9.46 3.88 0.46
CA VAL A 174 -9.22 2.94 -0.65
C VAL A 174 -7.72 2.90 -0.96
N ILE A 175 -7.18 1.68 -1.08
CA ILE A 175 -5.81 1.46 -1.55
C ILE A 175 -5.85 1.34 -3.08
N GLU A 176 -5.22 2.30 -3.75
CA GLU A 176 -5.22 2.49 -5.21
C GLU A 176 -3.85 2.13 -5.85
N LEU A 177 -3.01 1.38 -5.11
CA LEU A 177 -1.61 1.02 -5.44
C LEU A 177 -1.39 -0.43 -5.94
#